data_AF-A0A8D1XUA3-F1
#
_entry.id   AF-A0A8D1XUA3-F1
#
_cell.length_a   1.000
_cell.length_b   1.000
_cell.length_c   1.000
_cell.angle_alpha   90.00
_cell.angle_beta   90.00
_cell.angle_gamma   90.00
#
_symmetry.space_group_name_H-M   'P 1'
#
loop_
_entity.id
_entity.type
_entity.pdbx_description
1 polymer ?
#
loop_
_entity_poly.entity_id
_entity_poly.type
_entity_poly.pdbx_seq_one_letter_code
_entity_poly.pdbx_strand_id
1 'polypeptide(L)'
;MSDQIKFIVDNLNKEPFRKNYNLITFDSLEPMQLLQVLNDVLAEIDPKQDVDIREEMPEQTAKRMLSLLGILKYKPPGSATDMSTFRQGLVIGSKPVIYPVLHWLLQRTNELKKRAYLARFLIKLEVPSEFLQDETVADTNKQYEDLMEGFKTLHKECEQLKTSGFSTAEIRRDISAMEEEKDQLIKRVERLKKRVETVQNHQRMLKIARQLRVEKEREEFLAQQKQEQKNQLFHAVQRLQRIQNQLKSMRHAAADAKPESLMKRLEEEIKFNSYMVTEKFPKELENKKKELHFLQKVVSEPAMGQSDLLELESKINEINTQINQLIEKKMIRNEPIEGRLSLYRQQASIISHKKEAKAEELQEAKEKLANLEREVSVKTNQTREFDGTEVLKGDEFKRYVSKLRSKSTIFKKKHQIIAEFKAEFGLLQRTEELLKQRHENIQHQLQTLEEKKGISGYSYTQEELERVSALKSEVDEVKGRTLDDMSEMVSTWILFLCMSLVSFHIQDCCSTRMLDTASSGVKMLKSFIAYCCTMIITIQFYTISILQPHLQLSICSAKKFIVSFFQIPYVCGSI
;
A
#
# COMPACT_ATOMS: atom_id res chain seq x y z
N MET A 1 53.53 4.18 -22.49
CA MET A 1 54.15 3.47 -23.63
C MET A 1 53.79 1.99 -23.68
N SER A 2 53.95 1.20 -22.61
CA SER A 2 53.59 -0.24 -22.61
C SER A 2 52.10 -0.51 -22.95
N ASP A 3 51.16 0.26 -22.40
CA ASP A 3 49.73 0.06 -22.66
C ASP A 3 49.30 0.50 -24.07
N GLN A 4 50.01 1.47 -24.68
CA GLN A 4 49.77 1.88 -26.06
C GLN A 4 50.19 0.78 -27.04
N ILE A 5 51.34 0.14 -26.80
CA ILE A 5 51.83 -0.97 -27.62
C ILE A 5 50.92 -2.20 -27.47
N LYS A 6 50.51 -2.54 -26.24
CA LYS A 6 49.51 -3.60 -25.98
C LYS A 6 48.23 -3.36 -26.78
N PHE A 7 47.68 -2.14 -26.71
CA PHE A 7 46.48 -1.77 -27.45
C PHE A 7 46.65 -1.88 -28.97
N ILE A 8 47.81 -1.47 -29.51
CA ILE A 8 48.08 -1.58 -30.95
C ILE A 8 48.13 -3.06 -31.36
N VAL A 9 48.89 -3.90 -30.64
CA VAL A 9 49.03 -5.33 -30.92
C VAL A 9 47.68 -6.05 -30.84
N ASP A 10 46.88 -5.78 -29.80
CA ASP A 10 45.56 -6.39 -29.62
C ASP A 10 44.59 -6.05 -30.76
N ASN A 11 44.67 -4.83 -31.33
CA ASN A 11 43.80 -4.42 -32.43
C ASN A 11 44.33 -4.84 -33.81
N LEU A 12 45.64 -4.96 -33.99
CA LEU A 12 46.24 -5.52 -35.22
C LEU A 12 46.03 -7.04 -35.34
N ASN A 13 45.80 -7.72 -34.22
CA ASN A 13 45.47 -9.14 -34.19
C ASN A 13 43.98 -9.44 -34.44
N LYS A 14 43.10 -8.44 -34.27
CA LYS A 14 41.67 -8.55 -34.58
C LYS A 14 41.40 -8.40 -36.08
N GLU A 15 40.20 -8.76 -36.50
CA GLU A 15 39.69 -8.40 -37.82
C GLU A 15 39.62 -6.88 -37.94
N PRO A 16 40.07 -6.27 -39.06
CA PRO A 16 40.37 -6.85 -40.38
C PRO A 16 41.84 -7.24 -40.66
N PHE A 17 42.78 -6.96 -39.76
CA PHE A 17 44.23 -7.04 -40.06
C PHE A 17 44.86 -8.43 -39.84
N ARG A 18 44.40 -9.20 -38.83
CA ARG A 18 44.81 -10.60 -38.53
C ARG A 18 46.33 -10.87 -38.61
N LYS A 19 47.17 -9.96 -38.10
CA LYS A 19 48.64 -10.06 -38.26
C LYS A 19 49.39 -10.88 -37.18
N ASN A 20 48.69 -11.41 -36.18
CA ASN A 20 49.21 -12.31 -35.13
C ASN A 20 50.57 -11.90 -34.52
N TYR A 21 50.75 -10.61 -34.22
CA TYR A 21 51.95 -10.12 -33.57
C TYR A 21 51.94 -10.38 -32.06
N ASN A 22 53.11 -10.69 -31.50
CA ASN A 22 53.41 -10.63 -30.07
C ASN A 22 54.04 -9.27 -29.72
N LEU A 23 53.97 -8.84 -28.45
CA LEU A 23 54.57 -7.57 -28.01
C LEU A 23 56.06 -7.44 -28.39
N ILE A 24 56.81 -8.54 -28.25
CA ILE A 24 58.25 -8.58 -28.54
C ILE A 24 58.49 -8.50 -30.05
N THR A 25 57.72 -9.25 -30.85
CA THR A 25 57.87 -9.27 -32.31
C THR A 25 57.44 -7.95 -32.96
N PHE A 26 56.47 -7.25 -32.36
CA PHE A 26 56.02 -5.94 -32.82
C PHE A 26 57.05 -4.85 -32.48
N ASP A 27 57.62 -4.88 -31.28
CA ASP A 27 58.64 -3.90 -30.90
C ASP A 27 59.99 -4.14 -31.59
N SER A 28 60.28 -5.35 -32.07
CA SER A 28 61.46 -5.65 -32.88
C SER A 28 61.33 -5.30 -34.36
N LEU A 29 60.18 -4.77 -34.83
CA LEU A 29 59.99 -4.45 -36.24
C LEU A 29 60.94 -3.36 -36.73
N GLU A 30 61.49 -3.57 -37.92
CA GLU A 30 62.33 -2.59 -38.61
C GLU A 30 61.51 -1.37 -39.06
N PRO A 31 62.12 -0.18 -39.20
CA PRO A 31 61.40 1.04 -39.58
C PRO A 31 60.58 0.91 -40.88
N MET A 32 61.11 0.19 -41.88
CA MET A 32 60.41 -0.08 -43.15
C MET A 32 59.19 -1.00 -42.96
N GLN A 33 59.32 -2.02 -42.10
CA GLN A 33 58.22 -2.95 -41.78
C GLN A 33 57.14 -2.23 -40.96
N LEU A 34 57.52 -1.33 -40.06
CA LEU A 34 56.60 -0.52 -39.28
C LEU A 34 55.83 0.48 -40.15
N LEU A 35 56.48 1.06 -41.17
CA LEU A 35 55.81 1.88 -42.19
C LEU A 35 54.85 1.06 -43.04
N GLN A 36 55.20 -0.19 -43.39
CA GLN A 36 54.28 -1.10 -44.07
C GLN A 36 53.05 -1.38 -43.22
N VAL A 37 53.22 -1.66 -41.93
CA VAL A 37 52.10 -1.85 -41.01
C VAL A 37 51.21 -0.61 -40.95
N LEU A 38 51.78 0.60 -40.94
CA LEU A 38 51.03 1.85 -41.00
C LEU A 38 50.28 2.01 -42.33
N ASN A 39 50.92 1.70 -43.46
CA ASN A 39 50.28 1.76 -44.78
C ASN A 39 49.14 0.76 -44.91
N ASP A 40 49.30 -0.46 -44.41
CA ASP A 40 48.23 -1.47 -44.42
C ASP A 40 47.03 -1.03 -43.55
N VAL A 41 47.29 -0.34 -42.44
CA VAL A 41 46.23 0.29 -41.61
C VAL A 41 45.56 1.45 -42.35
N LEU A 42 46.30 2.24 -43.12
CA LEU A 42 45.76 3.33 -43.93
C LEU A 42 45.01 2.81 -45.18
N ALA A 43 45.46 1.73 -45.80
CA ALA A 43 44.82 1.08 -46.95
C ALA A 43 43.46 0.48 -46.57
N GLU A 44 43.35 -0.04 -45.35
CA GLU A 44 42.06 -0.48 -44.80
C GLU A 44 41.09 0.69 -44.54
N ILE A 45 41.60 1.89 -44.29
CA ILE A 45 40.79 3.11 -44.10
C ILE A 45 40.39 3.74 -45.43
N ASP A 46 41.32 3.83 -46.39
CA ASP A 46 41.10 4.30 -47.76
C ASP A 46 41.78 3.37 -48.77
N PRO A 47 41.02 2.58 -49.55
CA PRO A 47 41.57 1.65 -50.53
C PRO A 47 42.45 2.29 -51.61
N LYS A 48 42.39 3.62 -51.81
CA LYS A 48 43.28 4.33 -52.74
C LYS A 48 44.75 4.37 -52.30
N GLN A 49 45.03 3.95 -51.07
CA GLN A 49 46.34 4.03 -50.43
C GLN A 49 47.07 2.70 -50.41
N ASP A 50 46.47 1.66 -51.02
CA ASP A 50 47.07 0.35 -51.23
C ASP A 50 48.17 0.42 -52.31
N VAL A 51 49.31 0.98 -51.91
CA VAL A 51 50.51 1.12 -52.74
C VAL A 51 51.65 0.45 -51.99
N ASP A 52 52.44 -0.38 -52.69
CA ASP A 52 53.65 -0.97 -52.12
C ASP A 52 54.68 0.13 -51.86
N ILE A 53 55.10 0.26 -50.61
CA ILE A 53 56.07 1.27 -50.17
C ILE A 53 57.43 1.09 -50.85
N ARG A 54 57.72 -0.11 -51.39
CA ARG A 54 58.97 -0.40 -52.10
C ARG A 54 59.07 0.25 -53.48
N GLU A 55 57.94 0.62 -54.08
CA GLU A 55 57.89 1.21 -55.42
C GLU A 55 57.92 2.75 -55.39
N GLU A 56 57.68 3.38 -54.23
CA GLU A 56 57.66 4.84 -54.06
C GLU A 56 58.96 5.37 -53.42
N MET A 57 59.32 6.62 -53.76
CA MET A 57 60.39 7.32 -53.03
C MET A 57 59.92 7.62 -51.59
N PRO A 58 60.75 7.43 -50.54
CA PRO A 58 60.36 7.63 -49.13
C PRO A 58 59.72 8.99 -48.83
N GLU A 59 60.17 10.04 -49.53
CA GLU A 59 59.61 11.40 -49.43
C GLU A 59 58.21 11.53 -50.04
N GLN A 60 57.94 10.80 -51.12
CA GLN A 60 56.63 10.78 -51.78
C GLN A 60 55.62 9.99 -50.95
N THR A 61 56.02 8.85 -50.38
CA THR A 61 55.22 8.07 -49.44
C THR A 61 54.85 8.90 -48.21
N ALA A 62 55.81 9.60 -47.61
CA ALA A 62 55.56 10.47 -46.46
C ALA A 62 54.60 11.62 -46.82
N LYS A 63 54.74 12.24 -48.00
CA LYS A 63 53.83 13.30 -48.46
C LYS A 63 52.40 12.79 -48.67
N ARG A 64 52.23 11.59 -49.24
CA ARG A 64 50.94 10.92 -49.42
C ARG A 64 50.28 10.61 -48.08
N MET A 65 50.99 9.94 -47.18
CA MET A 65 50.52 9.61 -45.83
C MET A 65 50.16 10.88 -45.03
N LEU A 66 50.94 11.96 -45.15
CA LEU A 66 50.64 13.24 -44.50
C LEU A 66 49.39 13.93 -45.06
N SER A 67 49.20 13.89 -46.38
CA SER A 67 48.00 14.43 -47.02
C SER A 67 46.75 13.72 -46.49
N LEU A 68 46.79 12.38 -46.41
CA LEU A 68 45.71 11.57 -45.87
C LEU A 68 45.48 11.80 -44.37
N LEU A 69 46.53 11.84 -43.56
CA LEU A 69 46.44 12.18 -42.14
C LEU A 69 45.85 13.59 -41.94
N GLY A 70 46.13 14.53 -42.85
CA GLY A 70 45.52 15.86 -42.89
C GLY A 70 44.01 15.83 -43.21
N ILE A 71 43.59 14.98 -44.15
CA ILE A 71 42.18 14.74 -44.48
C ILE A 71 41.43 14.10 -43.30
N LEU A 72 42.08 13.14 -42.63
CA LEU A 72 41.59 12.51 -41.41
C LEU A 72 41.59 13.48 -40.20
N LYS A 73 42.19 14.68 -40.34
CA LYS A 73 42.39 15.71 -39.30
C LYS A 73 43.18 15.20 -38.09
N TYR A 74 44.16 14.33 -38.32
CA TYR A 74 45.13 13.99 -37.30
C TYR A 74 45.99 15.22 -36.98
N LYS A 75 46.07 15.59 -35.70
CA LYS A 75 46.99 16.62 -35.23
C LYS A 75 48.16 15.91 -34.53
N PRO A 76 49.40 16.03 -35.04
CA PRO A 76 50.54 15.46 -34.34
C PRO A 76 50.65 16.11 -32.95
N PRO A 77 50.98 15.34 -31.90
CA PRO A 77 51.18 15.88 -30.56
C PRO A 77 52.49 16.69 -30.53
N GLY A 78 52.41 17.99 -30.77
CA GLY A 78 53.58 18.91 -30.79
C GLY A 78 53.27 20.31 -31.33
N SER A 79 54.11 21.29 -30.99
CA SER A 79 54.05 22.68 -31.50
C SER A 79 54.56 22.76 -32.95
N ALA A 80 54.40 23.90 -33.63
CA ALA A 80 54.66 24.05 -35.09
C ALA A 80 56.07 23.61 -35.55
N THR A 81 57.08 23.66 -34.67
CA THR A 81 58.46 23.17 -34.91
C THR A 81 58.53 21.64 -35.07
N ASP A 82 57.57 20.92 -34.48
CA ASP A 82 57.47 19.47 -34.53
C ASP A 82 56.94 18.94 -35.87
N MET A 83 56.45 19.81 -36.77
CA MET A 83 55.96 19.38 -38.08
C MET A 83 57.09 18.96 -39.03
N SER A 84 58.26 19.62 -38.92
CA SER A 84 59.45 19.25 -39.70
C SER A 84 60.08 17.96 -39.18
N THR A 85 60.15 17.81 -37.85
CA THR A 85 60.64 16.58 -37.20
C THR A 85 59.67 15.42 -37.36
N PHE A 86 58.36 15.67 -37.43
CA PHE A 86 57.32 14.68 -37.75
C PHE A 86 57.43 14.21 -39.20
N ARG A 87 57.68 15.13 -40.16
CA ARG A 87 57.98 14.78 -41.56
C ARG A 87 59.22 13.90 -41.66
N GLN A 88 60.32 14.29 -41.02
CA GLN A 88 61.55 13.51 -40.97
C GLN A 88 61.34 12.15 -40.28
N GLY A 89 60.58 12.12 -39.18
CA GLY A 89 60.23 10.90 -38.45
C GLY A 89 59.37 9.93 -39.23
N LEU A 90 58.48 10.43 -40.11
CA LEU A 90 57.67 9.60 -41.00
C LEU A 90 58.50 9.06 -42.18
N VAL A 91 59.47 9.83 -42.70
CA VAL A 91 60.40 9.37 -43.75
C VAL A 91 61.36 8.29 -43.21
N ILE A 92 61.83 8.44 -41.96
CA ILE A 92 62.78 7.50 -41.33
C ILE A 92 62.06 6.28 -40.73
N GLY A 93 60.76 6.38 -40.46
CA GLY A 93 59.99 5.31 -39.82
C GLY A 93 60.18 5.21 -38.31
N SER A 94 60.26 6.35 -37.62
CA SER A 94 60.60 6.39 -36.20
C SER A 94 59.45 5.90 -35.29
N LYS A 95 59.77 4.96 -34.40
CA LYS A 95 58.84 4.41 -33.38
C LYS A 95 58.09 5.47 -32.56
N PRO A 96 58.71 6.55 -32.05
CA PRO A 96 58.00 7.57 -31.25
C PRO A 96 56.96 8.37 -32.05
N VAL A 97 57.04 8.36 -33.39
CA VAL A 97 56.08 9.05 -34.28
C VAL A 97 54.99 8.10 -34.74
N ILE A 98 55.33 6.87 -35.12
CA ILE A 98 54.37 5.91 -35.67
C ILE A 98 53.47 5.30 -34.60
N TYR A 99 53.97 4.99 -33.40
CA TYR A 99 53.14 4.38 -32.35
C TYR A 99 51.95 5.26 -31.93
N PRO A 100 52.10 6.58 -31.71
CA PRO A 100 50.95 7.45 -31.46
C PRO A 100 49.96 7.52 -32.63
N VAL A 101 50.46 7.52 -33.87
CA VAL A 101 49.63 7.54 -35.08
C VAL A 101 48.81 6.24 -35.19
N LEU A 102 49.45 5.08 -35.06
CA LEU A 102 48.77 3.78 -35.05
C LEU A 102 47.76 3.67 -33.92
N HIS A 103 48.12 4.11 -32.71
CA HIS A 103 47.22 4.13 -31.58
C HIS A 103 45.95 4.95 -31.88
N TRP A 104 46.11 6.14 -32.47
CA TRP A 104 44.99 7.00 -32.82
C TRP A 104 44.12 6.44 -33.95
N LEU A 105 44.74 5.89 -35.01
CA LEU A 105 44.03 5.27 -36.12
C LEU A 105 43.22 4.05 -35.66
N LEU A 106 43.81 3.20 -34.82
CA LEU A 106 43.18 1.96 -34.33
C LEU A 106 42.08 2.21 -33.29
N GLN A 107 42.09 3.34 -32.57
CA GLN A 107 41.01 3.70 -31.64
C GLN A 107 39.68 3.96 -32.34
N ARG A 108 39.69 4.48 -33.57
CA ARG A 108 38.48 5.01 -34.26
C ARG A 108 38.39 4.56 -35.72
N THR A 109 38.78 3.33 -36.02
CA THR A 109 38.82 2.80 -37.40
C THR A 109 37.51 3.02 -38.17
N ASN A 110 36.35 2.73 -37.56
CA ASN A 110 35.04 2.88 -38.22
C ASN A 110 34.67 4.35 -38.49
N GLU A 111 35.00 5.28 -37.60
CA GLU A 111 34.77 6.72 -37.83
C GLU A 111 35.71 7.27 -38.90
N LEU A 112 36.96 6.80 -38.91
CA LEU A 112 37.97 7.20 -39.88
C LEU A 112 37.65 6.67 -41.29
N LYS A 113 37.14 5.43 -41.41
CA LYS A 113 36.58 4.89 -42.66
C LYS A 113 35.45 5.75 -43.21
N LYS A 114 34.49 6.13 -42.35
CA LYS A 114 33.40 7.05 -42.73
C LYS A 114 33.95 8.40 -43.17
N ARG A 115 34.95 8.93 -42.46
CA ARG A 115 35.57 10.23 -42.79
C ARG A 115 36.34 10.19 -44.10
N ALA A 116 37.11 9.14 -44.36
CA ALA A 116 37.81 8.94 -45.63
C ALA A 116 36.83 8.82 -46.80
N TYR A 117 35.74 8.05 -46.61
CA TYR A 117 34.65 7.96 -47.56
C TYR A 117 34.01 9.34 -47.84
N LEU A 118 33.65 10.08 -46.80
CA LEU A 118 33.06 11.43 -46.95
C LEU A 118 34.03 12.42 -47.59
N ALA A 119 35.32 12.35 -47.28
CA ALA A 119 36.33 13.24 -47.85
C ALA A 119 36.42 13.12 -49.38
N ARG A 120 36.21 11.92 -49.93
CA ARG A 120 36.16 11.72 -51.39
C ARG A 120 35.07 12.54 -52.08
N PHE A 121 33.95 12.79 -51.40
CA PHE A 121 32.79 13.48 -51.97
C PHE A 121 32.58 14.90 -51.43
N LEU A 122 33.20 15.25 -50.30
CA LEU A 122 32.99 16.53 -49.61
C LEU A 122 34.18 17.50 -49.69
N ILE A 123 35.33 17.07 -50.22
CA ILE A 123 36.43 18.00 -50.54
C ILE A 123 36.03 18.77 -51.79
N LYS A 124 35.82 20.08 -51.65
CA LYS A 124 35.49 20.97 -52.77
C LYS A 124 36.66 21.00 -53.75
N LEU A 125 36.35 20.93 -55.04
CA LEU A 125 37.30 21.25 -56.09
C LEU A 125 37.37 22.78 -56.18
N GLU A 126 38.52 23.37 -55.83
CA GLU A 126 38.71 24.81 -55.90
C GLU A 126 38.81 25.23 -57.37
N VAL A 127 37.72 25.73 -57.93
CA VAL A 127 37.70 26.36 -59.26
C VAL A 127 38.20 27.79 -59.11
N PRO A 128 39.29 28.20 -59.77
CA PRO A 128 39.80 29.57 -59.70
C PRO A 128 38.74 30.59 -60.14
N SER A 129 38.71 31.75 -59.49
CA SER A 129 37.70 32.81 -59.73
C SER A 129 37.71 33.38 -61.15
N GLU A 130 38.77 33.12 -61.92
CA GLU A 130 38.90 33.46 -63.34
C GLU A 130 37.96 32.64 -64.22
N PHE A 131 37.75 31.35 -63.92
CA PHE A 131 36.85 30.46 -64.66
C PHE A 131 35.40 30.56 -64.22
N LEU A 132 35.15 31.14 -63.05
CA LEU A 132 33.80 31.43 -62.52
C LEU A 132 33.16 32.68 -63.15
N GLN A 133 33.87 33.40 -64.02
CA GLN A 133 33.31 34.52 -64.80
C GLN A 133 32.43 34.03 -65.96
N ASP A 134 32.64 32.81 -66.43
CA ASP A 134 31.77 32.16 -67.42
C ASP A 134 30.48 31.67 -66.73
N GLU A 135 29.34 32.16 -67.20
CA GLU A 135 28.02 31.91 -66.62
C GLU A 135 27.69 30.40 -66.61
N THR A 136 28.16 29.65 -67.62
CA THR A 136 27.92 28.20 -67.72
C THR A 136 28.69 27.41 -66.66
N VAL A 137 29.92 27.84 -66.34
CA VAL A 137 30.79 27.23 -65.33
C VAL A 137 30.29 27.57 -63.93
N ALA A 138 29.82 28.80 -63.72
CA ALA A 138 29.22 29.23 -62.47
C ALA A 138 27.94 28.43 -62.13
N ASP A 139 27.05 28.24 -63.10
CA ASP A 139 25.83 27.45 -62.93
C ASP A 139 26.12 25.98 -62.64
N THR A 140 27.10 25.40 -63.34
CA THR A 140 27.52 24.00 -63.11
C THR A 140 28.14 23.83 -61.72
N ASN A 141 28.96 24.79 -61.27
CA ASN A 141 29.54 24.77 -59.92
C ASN A 141 28.45 24.90 -58.83
N LYS A 142 27.42 25.71 -59.06
CA LYS A 142 26.27 25.83 -58.16
C LYS A 142 25.48 24.52 -58.07
N GLN A 143 25.17 23.88 -59.21
CA GLN A 143 24.52 22.56 -59.22
C GLN A 143 25.36 21.49 -58.50
N TYR A 144 26.68 21.55 -58.64
CA TYR A 144 27.60 20.69 -57.90
C TYR A 144 27.50 20.93 -56.38
N GLU A 145 27.49 22.18 -55.92
CA GLU A 145 27.32 22.51 -54.50
C GLU A 145 25.96 22.05 -53.95
N ASP A 146 24.87 22.24 -54.70
CA ASP A 146 23.53 21.78 -54.32
C ASP A 146 23.47 20.24 -54.19
N LEU A 147 24.10 19.51 -55.12
CA LEU A 147 24.22 18.04 -55.06
C LEU A 147 25.07 17.59 -53.87
N MET A 148 26.14 18.31 -53.53
CA MET A 148 26.93 18.03 -52.32
C MET A 148 26.10 18.21 -51.05
N GLU A 149 25.22 19.20 -50.99
CA GLU A 149 24.31 19.40 -49.84
C GLU A 149 23.26 18.31 -49.75
N GLY A 150 22.64 17.94 -50.88
CA GLY A 150 21.72 16.80 -50.96
C GLY A 150 22.36 15.47 -50.55
N PHE A 151 23.65 15.25 -50.89
CA PHE A 151 24.39 14.08 -50.43
C PHE A 151 24.57 14.08 -48.90
N LYS A 152 24.85 15.23 -48.28
CA LYS A 152 25.02 15.32 -46.81
C LYS A 152 23.74 14.95 -46.06
N THR A 153 22.58 15.44 -46.54
CA THR A 153 21.29 15.16 -45.89
C THR A 153 20.93 13.69 -46.00
N LEU A 154 20.98 13.12 -47.22
CA LEU A 154 20.68 11.70 -47.47
C LEU A 154 21.63 10.76 -46.72
N HIS A 155 22.93 11.07 -46.70
CA HIS A 155 23.90 10.27 -45.95
C HIS A 155 23.63 10.31 -44.44
N LYS A 156 23.24 11.47 -43.90
CA LYS A 156 22.89 11.61 -42.47
C LYS A 156 21.65 10.79 -42.11
N GLU A 157 20.62 10.81 -42.94
CA GLU A 157 19.41 10.00 -42.77
C GLU A 157 19.72 8.50 -42.85
N CYS A 158 20.51 8.07 -43.83
CA CYS A 158 20.94 6.67 -43.95
C CYS A 158 21.74 6.19 -42.73
N GLU A 159 22.64 7.02 -42.20
CA GLU A 159 23.41 6.68 -41.00
C GLU A 159 22.52 6.60 -39.74
N GLN A 160 21.52 7.48 -39.62
CA GLN A 160 20.54 7.41 -38.54
C GLN A 160 19.73 6.10 -38.59
N LEU A 161 19.29 5.69 -39.79
CA LEU A 161 18.57 4.43 -40.00
C LEU A 161 19.44 3.20 -39.75
N LYS A 162 20.74 3.24 -40.08
CA LYS A 162 21.67 2.16 -39.74
C LYS A 162 21.93 2.05 -38.24
N THR A 163 21.98 3.17 -37.54
CA THR A 163 22.25 3.21 -36.09
C THR A 163 21.01 2.83 -35.27
N SER A 164 19.79 3.05 -35.79
CA SER A 164 18.54 2.66 -35.13
C SER A 164 18.19 1.17 -35.30
N GLY A 165 19.02 0.38 -35.99
CA GLY A 165 18.72 -0.99 -36.35
C GLY A 165 18.89 -1.98 -35.19
N PHE A 166 17.75 -2.46 -34.66
CA PHE A 166 17.69 -3.82 -34.11
C PHE A 166 18.27 -4.79 -35.13
N SER A 167 19.11 -5.72 -34.69
CA SER A 167 19.71 -6.72 -35.58
C SER A 167 18.61 -7.58 -36.21
N THR A 168 18.20 -7.24 -37.43
CA THR A 168 17.18 -8.01 -38.16
C THR A 168 17.60 -9.46 -38.38
N ALA A 169 18.90 -9.77 -38.25
CA ALA A 169 19.44 -11.11 -38.29
C ALA A 169 19.13 -11.95 -37.04
N GLU A 170 18.98 -11.34 -35.86
CA GLU A 170 18.53 -12.04 -34.64
C GLU A 170 17.06 -12.39 -34.75
N ILE A 171 16.22 -11.41 -35.12
CA ILE A 171 14.79 -11.63 -35.32
C ILE A 171 14.53 -12.70 -36.40
N ARG A 172 15.28 -12.68 -37.51
CA ARG A 172 15.17 -13.72 -38.55
C ARG A 172 15.59 -15.10 -38.04
N ARG A 173 16.63 -15.19 -37.22
CA ARG A 173 17.05 -16.46 -36.60
C ARG A 173 15.99 -16.98 -35.64
N ASP A 174 15.43 -16.12 -34.79
CA ASP A 174 14.39 -16.49 -33.84
C ASP A 174 13.10 -16.95 -34.56
N ILE A 175 12.70 -16.26 -35.63
CA ILE A 175 11.57 -16.69 -36.48
C ILE A 175 11.84 -18.07 -37.07
N SER A 176 13.03 -18.29 -37.65
CA SER A 176 13.39 -19.58 -38.25
C SER A 176 13.38 -20.69 -37.20
N ALA A 177 13.92 -20.44 -36.00
CA ALA A 177 13.91 -21.39 -34.89
C ALA A 177 12.48 -21.71 -34.43
N MET A 178 11.61 -20.71 -34.27
CA MET A 178 10.20 -20.92 -33.92
C MET A 178 9.43 -21.69 -35.01
N GLU A 179 9.74 -21.46 -36.28
CA GLU A 179 9.16 -22.20 -37.40
C GLU A 179 9.60 -23.68 -37.39
N GLU A 180 10.89 -23.94 -37.14
CA GLU A 180 11.40 -25.31 -36.98
C GLU A 180 10.76 -26.03 -35.78
N GLU A 181 10.64 -25.36 -34.63
CA GLU A 181 9.97 -25.92 -33.44
C GLU A 181 8.50 -26.23 -33.72
N LYS A 182 7.79 -25.32 -34.40
CA LYS A 182 6.41 -25.53 -34.84
C LYS A 182 6.30 -26.77 -35.73
N ASP A 183 7.17 -26.92 -36.72
CA ASP A 183 7.15 -28.07 -37.63
C ASP A 183 7.45 -29.39 -36.91
N GLN A 184 8.38 -29.37 -35.95
CA GLN A 184 8.65 -30.53 -35.09
C GLN A 184 7.43 -30.91 -34.24
N LEU A 185 6.76 -29.92 -33.64
CA LEU A 185 5.54 -30.12 -32.87
C LEU A 185 4.40 -30.65 -33.73
N ILE A 186 4.20 -30.12 -34.94
CA ILE A 186 3.19 -30.62 -35.89
C ILE A 186 3.47 -32.09 -36.23
N LYS A 187 4.70 -32.44 -36.61
CA LYS A 187 5.08 -33.83 -36.89
C LYS A 187 4.84 -34.75 -35.69
N ARG A 188 5.13 -34.30 -34.47
CA ARG A 188 4.89 -35.06 -33.23
C ARG A 188 3.39 -35.24 -32.97
N VAL A 189 2.59 -34.19 -33.15
CA VAL A 189 1.13 -34.22 -33.01
C VAL A 189 0.52 -35.17 -34.05
N GLU A 190 0.96 -35.14 -35.30
CA GLU A 190 0.48 -36.05 -36.34
C GLU A 190 0.79 -37.52 -36.00
N ARG A 191 2.01 -37.82 -35.54
CA ARG A 191 2.38 -39.18 -35.09
C ARG A 191 1.50 -39.63 -33.92
N LEU A 192 1.22 -38.76 -32.96
CA LEU A 192 0.33 -39.06 -31.83
C LEU A 192 -1.12 -39.24 -32.29
N LYS A 193 -1.60 -38.39 -33.20
CA LYS A 193 -2.96 -38.47 -33.75
C LYS A 193 -3.20 -39.80 -34.46
N LYS A 194 -2.25 -40.23 -35.31
CA LYS A 194 -2.29 -41.55 -35.97
C LYS A 194 -2.41 -42.71 -34.96
N ARG A 195 -1.70 -42.63 -33.83
CA ARG A 195 -1.80 -43.64 -32.76
C ARG A 195 -3.16 -43.60 -32.07
N VAL A 196 -3.70 -42.41 -31.81
CA VAL A 196 -4.98 -42.23 -31.10
C VAL A 196 -6.18 -42.60 -31.96
N GLU A 197 -6.11 -42.41 -33.28
CA GLU A 197 -7.16 -42.80 -34.23
C GLU A 197 -7.45 -44.32 -34.23
N THR A 198 -6.48 -45.14 -33.80
CA THR A 198 -6.67 -46.60 -33.63
C THR A 198 -7.62 -46.97 -32.48
N VAL A 199 -7.91 -46.02 -31.57
CA VAL A 199 -8.76 -46.25 -30.40
C VAL A 199 -10.23 -45.97 -30.73
N GLN A 200 -11.13 -46.85 -30.29
CA GLN A 200 -12.57 -46.66 -30.46
C GLN A 200 -13.05 -45.41 -29.69
N ASN A 201 -14.01 -44.67 -30.27
CA ASN A 201 -14.54 -43.42 -29.68
C ASN A 201 -13.47 -42.34 -29.36
N HIS A 202 -12.33 -42.34 -30.07
CA HIS A 202 -11.22 -41.42 -29.81
C HIS A 202 -11.62 -39.94 -29.78
N GLN A 203 -12.56 -39.50 -30.62
CA GLN A 203 -12.99 -38.09 -30.64
C GLN A 203 -13.67 -37.66 -29.32
N ARG A 204 -14.51 -38.52 -28.74
CA ARG A 204 -15.16 -38.25 -27.45
C ARG A 204 -14.15 -38.28 -26.32
N MET A 205 -13.23 -39.26 -26.35
CA MET A 205 -12.19 -39.40 -25.33
C MET A 205 -11.20 -38.23 -25.34
N LEU A 206 -10.81 -37.73 -26.53
CA LEU A 206 -9.98 -36.52 -26.67
C LEU A 206 -10.67 -35.27 -26.14
N LYS A 207 -11.99 -35.12 -26.36
CA LYS A 207 -12.76 -34.01 -25.77
C LYS A 207 -12.75 -34.05 -24.25
N ILE A 208 -12.98 -35.23 -23.65
CA ILE A 208 -12.94 -35.41 -22.20
C ILE A 208 -11.53 -35.19 -21.66
N ALA A 209 -10.49 -35.71 -22.32
CA ALA A 209 -9.11 -35.52 -21.93
C ALA A 209 -8.69 -34.04 -21.99
N ARG A 210 -9.16 -33.29 -23.00
CA ARG A 210 -8.95 -31.84 -23.09
C ARG A 210 -9.62 -31.11 -21.93
N GLN A 211 -10.87 -31.45 -21.61
CA GLN A 211 -11.59 -30.86 -20.47
C GLN A 211 -10.86 -31.15 -19.15
N LEU A 212 -10.45 -32.42 -18.93
CA LEU A 212 -9.68 -32.79 -17.75
C LEU A 212 -8.35 -32.04 -17.66
N ARG A 213 -7.64 -31.85 -18.78
CA ARG A 213 -6.39 -31.07 -18.81
C ARG A 213 -6.62 -29.62 -18.40
N VAL A 214 -7.63 -28.98 -18.96
CA VAL A 214 -7.98 -27.58 -18.63
C VAL A 214 -8.39 -27.45 -17.16
N GLU A 215 -9.18 -28.38 -16.62
CA GLU A 215 -9.55 -28.36 -15.21
C GLU A 215 -8.35 -28.61 -14.29
N LYS A 216 -7.39 -29.47 -14.67
CA LYS A 216 -6.13 -29.65 -13.92
C LYS A 216 -5.24 -28.41 -13.97
N GLU A 217 -5.07 -27.78 -15.13
CA GLU A 217 -4.33 -26.51 -15.27
C GLU A 217 -4.96 -25.42 -14.38
N ARG A 218 -6.30 -25.37 -14.32
CA ARG A 218 -7.05 -24.46 -13.45
C ARG A 218 -6.86 -24.79 -11.97
N GLU A 219 -6.88 -26.08 -11.59
CA GLU A 219 -6.61 -26.54 -10.24
C GLU A 219 -5.20 -26.13 -9.78
N GLU A 220 -4.18 -26.34 -10.62
CA GLU A 220 -2.80 -25.95 -10.35
C GLU A 220 -2.66 -24.42 -10.21
N PHE A 221 -3.28 -23.65 -11.09
CA PHE A 221 -3.30 -22.19 -11.00
C PHE A 221 -3.95 -21.70 -9.70
N LEU A 222 -5.10 -22.26 -9.34
CA LEU A 222 -5.78 -21.92 -8.08
C LEU A 222 -4.96 -22.34 -6.86
N ALA A 223 -4.26 -23.47 -6.92
CA ALA A 223 -3.36 -23.91 -5.86
C ALA A 223 -2.18 -22.95 -5.67
N GLN A 224 -1.54 -22.51 -6.76
CA GLN A 224 -0.49 -21.49 -6.74
C GLN A 224 -1.01 -20.17 -6.16
N GLN A 225 -2.15 -19.66 -6.67
CA GLN A 225 -2.77 -18.43 -6.16
C GLN A 225 -3.12 -18.53 -4.67
N LYS A 226 -3.66 -19.66 -4.22
CA LYS A 226 -3.95 -19.90 -2.80
C LYS A 226 -2.67 -19.87 -1.95
N GLN A 227 -1.58 -20.42 -2.45
CA GLN A 227 -0.30 -20.39 -1.74
C GLN A 227 0.27 -18.96 -1.67
N GLU A 228 0.20 -18.21 -2.77
CA GLU A 228 0.59 -16.79 -2.80
C GLU A 228 -0.24 -15.95 -1.84
N GLN A 229 -1.56 -16.11 -1.82
CA GLN A 229 -2.45 -15.41 -0.89
C GLN A 229 -2.17 -15.78 0.56
N LYS A 230 -1.91 -17.06 0.86
CA LYS A 230 -1.48 -17.49 2.20
C LYS A 230 -0.18 -16.82 2.63
N ASN A 231 0.81 -16.73 1.73
CA ASN A 231 2.08 -16.06 2.00
C ASN A 231 1.86 -14.55 2.25
N GLN A 232 1.04 -13.88 1.43
CA GLN A 232 0.68 -12.48 1.62
C GLN A 232 -0.02 -12.24 2.95
N LEU A 233 -1.00 -13.09 3.31
CA LEU A 233 -1.69 -13.02 4.60
C LEU A 233 -0.71 -13.21 5.76
N PHE A 234 0.19 -14.18 5.66
CA PHE A 234 1.22 -14.43 6.66
C PHE A 234 2.12 -13.19 6.87
N HIS A 235 2.59 -12.56 5.79
CA HIS A 235 3.37 -11.33 5.87
C HIS A 235 2.59 -10.16 6.48
N ALA A 236 1.30 -10.02 6.13
CA ALA A 236 0.42 -8.99 6.69
C ALA A 236 0.20 -9.20 8.20
N VAL A 237 -0.06 -10.44 8.64
CA VAL A 237 -0.21 -10.80 10.06
C VAL A 237 1.09 -10.55 10.83
N GLN A 238 2.25 -10.94 10.29
CA GLN A 238 3.54 -10.64 10.91
C GLN A 238 3.81 -9.13 11.02
N ARG A 239 3.43 -8.34 10.01
CA ARG A 239 3.54 -6.87 10.07
C ARG A 239 2.63 -6.28 11.15
N LEU A 240 1.40 -6.76 11.24
CA LEU A 240 0.44 -6.34 12.26
C LEU A 240 0.99 -6.65 13.66
N GLN A 241 1.51 -7.86 13.88
CA GLN A 241 2.11 -8.26 15.16
C GLN A 241 3.31 -7.37 15.53
N ARG A 242 4.18 -7.04 14.57
CA ARG A 242 5.31 -6.10 14.80
C ARG A 242 4.82 -4.72 15.25
N ILE A 243 3.82 -4.16 14.58
CA ILE A 243 3.25 -2.85 14.92
C ILE A 243 2.57 -2.89 16.30
N GLN A 244 1.85 -3.96 16.61
CA GLN A 244 1.25 -4.16 17.93
C GLN A 244 2.32 -4.22 19.04
N ASN A 245 3.43 -4.93 18.81
CA ASN A 245 4.52 -5.01 19.77
C ASN A 245 5.22 -3.66 19.95
N GLN A 246 5.43 -2.90 18.87
CA GLN A 246 5.93 -1.53 18.95
C GLN A 246 4.99 -0.64 19.77
N LEU A 247 3.68 -0.73 19.52
CA LEU A 247 2.68 0.06 20.25
C LEU A 247 2.64 -0.32 21.74
N LYS A 248 2.73 -1.61 22.08
CA LYS A 248 2.85 -2.05 23.48
C LYS A 248 4.15 -1.55 24.13
N SER A 249 5.27 -1.65 23.42
CA SER A 249 6.56 -1.13 23.90
C SER A 249 6.47 0.36 24.17
N MET A 250 5.86 1.15 23.27
CA MET A 250 5.65 2.58 23.49
C MET A 250 4.72 2.87 24.67
N ARG A 251 3.63 2.10 24.84
CA ARG A 251 2.73 2.23 26.00
C ARG A 251 3.44 1.90 27.31
N HIS A 252 4.29 0.88 27.32
CA HIS A 252 5.06 0.51 28.49
C HIS A 252 6.20 1.50 28.78
N ALA A 253 6.85 2.02 27.75
CA ALA A 253 7.84 3.10 27.84
C ALA A 253 7.22 4.39 28.40
N ALA A 254 5.96 4.68 28.06
CA ALA A 254 5.21 5.83 28.59
C ALA A 254 4.77 5.65 30.05
N ALA A 255 4.72 4.41 30.57
CA ALA A 255 4.19 4.13 31.89
C ALA A 255 5.23 4.34 33.01
N ASP A 256 6.52 3.98 32.85
CA ASP A 256 7.46 3.97 33.98
C ASP A 256 8.97 4.15 33.65
N ALA A 257 9.39 4.46 32.41
CA ALA A 257 10.82 4.44 32.07
C ALA A 257 11.52 5.81 32.12
N LYS A 258 12.61 5.92 32.90
CA LYS A 258 13.60 7.00 32.76
C LYS A 258 14.15 6.99 31.32
N PRO A 259 14.33 8.15 30.65
CA PRO A 259 14.81 8.22 29.26
C PRO A 259 16.12 7.44 29.00
N GLU A 260 17.03 7.42 29.98
CA GLU A 260 18.30 6.67 29.89
C GLU A 260 18.10 5.15 29.82
N SER A 261 17.13 4.60 30.54
CA SER A 261 16.83 3.17 30.51
C SER A 261 16.17 2.78 29.18
N LEU A 262 15.36 3.68 28.61
CA LEU A 262 14.76 3.50 27.29
C LEU A 262 15.83 3.50 26.18
N MET A 263 16.76 4.46 26.22
CA MET A 263 17.86 4.51 25.26
C MET A 263 18.73 3.26 25.31
N LYS A 264 19.10 2.77 26.51
CA LYS A 264 19.87 1.52 26.65
C LYS A 264 19.16 0.32 26.03
N ARG A 265 17.85 0.18 26.26
CA ARG A 265 17.06 -0.92 25.67
C ARG A 265 16.98 -0.81 24.14
N LEU A 266 16.77 0.39 23.61
CA LEU A 266 16.75 0.62 22.15
C LEU A 266 18.12 0.33 21.53
N GLU A 267 19.22 0.72 22.18
CA GLU A 267 20.58 0.39 21.74
C GLU A 267 20.82 -1.12 21.72
N GLU A 268 20.35 -1.86 22.72
CA GLU A 268 20.43 -3.32 22.76
C GLU A 268 19.60 -3.98 21.63
N GLU A 269 18.38 -3.49 21.38
CA GLU A 269 17.54 -3.94 20.27
C GLU A 269 18.16 -3.63 18.90
N ILE A 270 18.76 -2.46 18.73
CA ILE A 270 19.48 -2.07 17.50
C ILE A 270 20.71 -2.96 17.30
N LYS A 271 21.53 -3.19 18.35
CA LYS A 271 22.70 -4.08 18.28
C LYS A 271 22.30 -5.50 17.90
N PHE A 272 21.22 -6.02 18.49
CA PHE A 272 20.69 -7.34 18.16
C PHE A 272 20.17 -7.40 16.72
N ASN A 273 19.34 -6.43 16.30
CA ASN A 273 18.81 -6.38 14.93
C ASN A 273 19.92 -6.23 13.89
N SER A 274 20.95 -5.44 14.19
CA SER A 274 22.15 -5.32 13.38
C SER A 274 22.84 -6.67 13.20
N TYR A 275 23.07 -7.42 14.27
CA TYR A 275 23.64 -8.77 14.19
C TYR A 275 22.77 -9.73 13.35
N MET A 276 21.44 -9.71 13.53
CA MET A 276 20.53 -10.55 12.76
C MET A 276 20.59 -10.26 11.26
N VAL A 277 20.63 -8.97 10.87
CA VAL A 277 20.62 -8.53 9.47
C VAL A 277 22.00 -8.68 8.81
N THR A 278 23.09 -8.47 9.54
CA THR A 278 24.44 -8.47 8.98
C THR A 278 25.09 -9.86 8.97
N GLU A 279 24.81 -10.69 9.98
CA GLU A 279 25.47 -11.99 10.13
C GLU A 279 24.51 -13.17 9.97
N LYS A 280 23.40 -13.23 10.73
CA LYS A 280 22.58 -14.46 10.81
C LYS A 280 21.73 -14.69 9.55
N PHE A 281 20.84 -13.75 9.22
CA PHE A 281 19.91 -13.91 8.10
C PHE A 281 20.58 -14.04 6.73
N PRO A 282 21.67 -13.30 6.41
CA PRO A 282 22.36 -13.50 5.14
C PRO A 282 22.94 -14.91 5.00
N LYS A 283 23.52 -15.47 6.08
CA LYS A 283 24.05 -16.84 6.08
C LYS A 283 22.93 -17.87 5.91
N GLU A 284 21.83 -17.73 6.64
CA GLU A 284 20.66 -18.61 6.49
C GLU A 284 20.05 -18.52 5.09
N LEU A 285 19.92 -17.31 4.54
CA LEU A 285 19.41 -17.06 3.20
C LEU A 285 20.32 -17.68 2.13
N GLU A 286 21.64 -17.52 2.26
CA GLU A 286 22.60 -18.11 1.33
C GLU A 286 22.57 -19.64 1.40
N ASN A 287 22.46 -20.22 2.59
CA ASN A 287 22.31 -21.66 2.77
C ASN A 287 21.01 -22.17 2.12
N LYS A 288 19.89 -21.48 2.30
CA LYS A 288 18.60 -21.83 1.65
C LYS A 288 18.64 -21.65 0.14
N LYS A 289 19.31 -20.62 -0.37
CA LYS A 289 19.55 -20.44 -1.81
C LYS A 289 20.41 -21.57 -2.39
N LYS A 290 21.45 -22.00 -1.68
CA LYS A 290 22.27 -23.16 -2.07
C LYS A 290 21.44 -24.44 -2.09
N GLU A 291 20.63 -24.68 -1.06
CA GLU A 291 19.71 -25.82 -1.00
C GLU A 291 18.72 -25.84 -2.17
N LEU A 292 18.09 -24.70 -2.48
CA LEU A 292 17.21 -24.55 -3.64
C LEU A 292 17.93 -24.79 -4.97
N HIS A 293 19.15 -24.26 -5.12
CA HIS A 293 19.96 -24.49 -6.31
C HIS A 293 20.30 -25.96 -6.50
N PHE A 294 20.63 -26.68 -5.43
CA PHE A 294 20.85 -28.12 -5.48
C PHE A 294 19.58 -28.89 -5.83
N LEU A 295 18.45 -28.59 -5.20
CA LEU A 295 17.17 -29.22 -5.53
C LEU A 295 16.75 -28.95 -6.97
N GLN A 296 16.97 -27.73 -7.47
CA GLN A 296 16.69 -27.38 -8.86
C GLN A 296 17.59 -28.16 -9.83
N LYS A 297 18.87 -28.35 -9.49
CA LYS A 297 19.77 -29.23 -10.24
C LYS A 297 19.27 -30.66 -10.26
N VAL A 298 18.90 -31.21 -9.11
CA VAL A 298 18.36 -32.58 -9.00
C VAL A 298 17.09 -32.75 -9.84
N VAL A 299 16.20 -31.75 -9.87
CA VAL A 299 14.99 -31.78 -10.72
C VAL A 299 15.34 -31.69 -12.21
N SER A 300 16.40 -30.96 -12.57
CA SER A 300 16.86 -30.84 -13.96
C SER A 300 17.65 -32.06 -14.46
N GLU A 301 18.18 -32.86 -13.54
CA GLU A 301 18.85 -34.11 -13.88
C GLU A 301 17.80 -35.16 -14.30
N PRO A 302 18.04 -35.89 -15.42
CA PRO A 302 17.16 -36.98 -15.82
C PRO A 302 17.13 -38.05 -14.72
N ALA A 303 16.01 -38.78 -14.60
CA ALA A 303 15.85 -39.82 -13.59
C ALA A 303 16.98 -40.87 -13.69
N MET A 304 17.99 -40.74 -12.82
CA MET A 304 19.12 -41.65 -12.73
C MET A 304 18.67 -43.02 -12.23
N GLY A 305 19.30 -44.09 -12.75
CA GLY A 305 19.05 -45.45 -12.29
C GLY A 305 19.68 -45.72 -10.93
N GLN A 306 19.24 -46.78 -10.25
CA GLN A 306 19.81 -47.20 -8.95
C GLN A 306 21.33 -47.49 -9.04
N SER A 307 21.82 -47.93 -10.21
CA SER A 307 23.24 -48.15 -10.49
C SER A 307 24.06 -46.87 -10.44
N ASP A 308 23.55 -45.79 -11.03
CA ASP A 308 24.26 -44.51 -11.15
C ASP A 308 24.33 -43.82 -9.77
N LEU A 309 23.27 -43.99 -8.96
CA LEU A 309 23.25 -43.54 -7.57
C LEU A 309 24.29 -44.27 -6.70
N LEU A 310 24.47 -45.58 -6.89
CA LEU A 310 25.48 -46.36 -6.18
C LEU A 310 26.90 -45.96 -6.58
N GLU A 311 27.15 -45.65 -7.85
CA GLU A 311 28.45 -45.13 -8.30
C GLU A 311 28.75 -43.74 -7.70
N LEU A 312 27.75 -42.85 -7.63
CA LEU A 312 27.88 -41.55 -6.99
C LEU A 312 28.13 -41.69 -5.48
N GLU A 313 27.42 -42.60 -4.81
CA GLU A 313 27.63 -42.90 -3.39
C GLU A 313 29.04 -43.45 -3.13
N SER A 314 29.53 -44.34 -3.99
CA SER A 314 30.92 -44.83 -3.94
C SER A 314 31.93 -43.69 -4.11
N LYS A 315 31.72 -42.78 -5.07
CA LYS A 315 32.58 -41.61 -5.27
C LYS A 315 32.54 -40.63 -4.10
N ILE A 316 31.36 -40.40 -3.52
CA ILE A 316 31.20 -39.58 -2.31
C ILE A 316 31.98 -40.19 -1.15
N ASN A 317 31.86 -41.51 -0.94
CA ASN A 317 32.60 -42.22 0.09
C ASN A 317 34.12 -42.14 -0.14
N GLU A 318 34.59 -42.33 -1.37
CA GLU A 318 36.01 -42.19 -1.71
C GLU A 318 36.53 -40.77 -1.43
N ILE A 319 35.83 -39.73 -1.90
CA ILE A 319 36.20 -38.34 -1.64
C ILE A 319 36.17 -38.03 -0.14
N ASN A 320 35.17 -38.52 0.60
CA ASN A 320 35.11 -38.34 2.06
C ASN A 320 36.30 -39.01 2.76
N THR A 321 36.73 -40.19 2.32
CA THR A 321 37.95 -40.82 2.85
C THR A 321 39.20 -40.00 2.53
N GLN A 322 39.31 -39.43 1.32
CA GLN A 322 40.41 -38.56 0.95
C GLN A 322 40.41 -37.26 1.78
N ILE A 323 39.25 -36.65 2.01
CA ILE A 323 39.09 -35.47 2.87
C ILE A 323 39.53 -35.81 4.29
N ASN A 324 39.09 -36.94 4.85
CA ASN A 324 39.49 -37.37 6.20
C ASN A 324 41.00 -37.61 6.29
N GLN A 325 41.62 -38.23 5.29
CA GLN A 325 43.07 -38.39 5.22
C GLN A 325 43.80 -37.05 5.11
N LEU A 326 43.26 -36.07 4.38
CA LEU A 326 43.83 -34.73 4.28
C LEU A 326 43.66 -33.94 5.60
N ILE A 327 42.54 -34.12 6.30
CA ILE A 327 42.33 -33.54 7.64
C ILE A 327 43.33 -34.14 8.63
N GLU A 328 43.51 -35.46 8.63
CA GLU A 328 44.47 -36.16 9.48
C GLU A 328 45.91 -35.71 9.19
N LYS A 329 46.31 -35.64 7.91
CA LYS A 329 47.60 -35.07 7.49
C LYS A 329 47.76 -33.62 7.92
N LYS A 330 46.71 -32.80 7.85
CA LYS A 330 46.73 -31.40 8.28
C LYS A 330 46.88 -31.27 9.81
N MET A 331 46.25 -32.16 10.59
CA MET A 331 46.41 -32.16 12.04
C MET A 331 47.83 -32.58 12.48
N ILE A 332 48.47 -33.48 11.73
CA ILE A 332 49.85 -33.92 11.98
C ILE A 332 50.88 -32.84 11.60
N ARG A 333 50.58 -31.99 10.61
CA ARG A 333 51.50 -31.01 10.02
C ARG A 333 51.38 -29.59 10.58
N ASN A 334 50.75 -29.41 11.74
CA ASN A 334 50.66 -28.09 12.39
C ASN A 334 52.06 -27.57 12.75
N GLU A 335 52.58 -26.69 11.89
CA GLU A 335 53.77 -25.88 12.13
C GLU A 335 53.58 -25.03 13.41
N PRO A 336 54.64 -24.76 14.21
CA PRO A 336 54.54 -24.05 15.49
C PRO A 336 53.90 -22.65 15.38
N ILE A 337 54.00 -22.02 14.20
CA ILE A 337 53.45 -20.69 13.90
C ILE A 337 51.93 -20.78 13.60
N GLU A 338 51.47 -21.86 12.96
CA GLU A 338 50.05 -22.12 12.71
C GLU A 338 49.32 -22.55 13.99
N GLY A 339 50.01 -23.18 14.95
CA GLY A 339 49.45 -23.58 16.24
C GLY A 339 48.83 -22.41 17.03
N ARG A 340 49.50 -21.24 17.08
CA ARG A 340 48.98 -20.04 17.77
C ARG A 340 47.75 -19.46 17.07
N LEU A 341 47.76 -19.40 15.74
CA LEU A 341 46.59 -18.98 14.94
C LEU A 341 45.45 -20.02 15.02
N SER A 342 45.77 -21.31 15.14
CA SER A 342 44.78 -22.38 15.31
C SER A 342 44.03 -22.25 16.64
N LEU A 343 44.72 -21.86 17.72
CA LEU A 343 44.11 -21.58 19.02
C LEU A 343 43.16 -20.37 18.93
N TYR A 344 43.56 -19.30 18.24
CA TYR A 344 42.67 -18.15 18.01
C TYR A 344 41.47 -18.51 17.12
N ARG A 345 41.65 -19.36 16.10
CA ARG A 345 40.53 -19.88 15.27
C ARG A 345 39.59 -20.76 16.07
N GLN A 346 40.12 -21.62 16.93
CA GLN A 346 39.34 -22.46 17.83
C GLN A 346 38.58 -21.61 18.84
N GLN A 347 39.23 -20.61 19.44
CA GLN A 347 38.59 -19.68 20.36
C GLN A 347 37.51 -18.84 19.65
N ALA A 348 37.76 -18.37 18.43
CA ALA A 348 36.77 -17.67 17.61
C ALA A 348 35.58 -18.58 17.25
N SER A 349 35.82 -19.86 16.94
CA SER A 349 34.77 -20.86 16.70
C SER A 349 33.93 -21.10 17.96
N ILE A 350 34.56 -21.29 19.13
CA ILE A 350 33.86 -21.46 20.41
C ILE A 350 33.03 -20.21 20.74
N ILE A 351 33.59 -19.01 20.56
CA ILE A 351 32.86 -17.76 20.79
C ILE A 351 31.70 -17.62 19.80
N SER A 352 31.90 -17.98 18.53
CA SER A 352 30.84 -17.97 17.51
C SER A 352 29.70 -18.92 17.89
N HIS A 353 30.01 -20.16 18.27
CA HIS A 353 29.00 -21.13 18.71
C HIS A 353 28.29 -20.69 19.99
N LYS A 354 29.00 -20.08 20.95
CA LYS A 354 28.36 -19.50 22.14
C LYS A 354 27.45 -18.32 21.78
N LYS A 355 27.85 -17.46 20.85
CA LYS A 355 27.05 -16.33 20.35
C LYS A 355 25.78 -16.84 19.65
N GLU A 356 25.90 -17.89 18.84
CA GLU A 356 24.81 -18.55 18.14
C GLU A 356 23.83 -19.23 19.13
N ALA A 357 24.33 -20.04 20.07
CA ALA A 357 23.50 -20.67 21.10
C ALA A 357 22.73 -19.65 21.96
N LYS A 358 23.38 -18.52 22.31
CA LYS A 358 22.70 -17.43 23.03
C LYS A 358 21.69 -16.67 22.18
N ALA A 359 21.95 -16.53 20.88
CA ALA A 359 20.98 -15.96 19.94
C ALA A 359 19.74 -16.86 19.78
N GLU A 360 19.94 -18.18 19.74
CA GLU A 360 18.86 -19.18 19.72
C GLU A 360 18.05 -19.16 21.01
N GLU A 361 18.68 -19.17 22.19
CA GLU A 361 18.00 -19.08 23.49
C GLU A 361 17.15 -17.79 23.60
N LEU A 362 17.69 -16.66 23.13
CA LEU A 362 16.96 -15.40 23.08
C LEU A 362 15.80 -15.43 22.07
N GLN A 363 15.99 -16.08 20.92
CA GLN A 363 14.93 -16.27 19.93
C GLN A 363 13.81 -17.15 20.50
N GLU A 364 14.14 -18.26 21.16
CA GLU A 364 13.17 -19.14 21.81
C GLU A 364 12.40 -18.42 22.92
N ALA A 365 13.08 -17.61 23.74
CA ALA A 365 12.43 -16.79 24.76
C ALA A 365 11.48 -15.75 24.14
N LYS A 366 11.87 -15.12 23.03
CA LYS A 366 11.00 -14.19 22.28
C LYS A 366 9.80 -14.90 21.66
N GLU A 367 9.98 -16.10 21.14
CA GLU A 367 8.89 -16.93 20.60
C GLU A 367 7.93 -17.38 21.70
N LYS A 368 8.44 -17.81 22.85
CA LYS A 368 7.63 -18.11 24.05
C LYS A 368 6.83 -16.89 24.51
N LEU A 369 7.45 -15.71 24.57
CA LEU A 369 6.75 -14.45 24.89
C LEU A 369 5.66 -14.17 23.87
N ALA A 370 5.96 -14.27 22.57
CA ALA A 370 4.96 -14.06 21.51
C ALA A 370 3.81 -15.08 21.55
N ASN A 371 4.08 -16.33 21.92
CA ASN A 371 3.06 -17.37 22.12
C ASN A 371 2.15 -17.03 23.31
N LEU A 372 2.73 -16.70 24.47
CA LEU A 372 1.98 -16.29 25.66
C LEU A 372 1.16 -15.02 25.39
N GLU A 373 1.70 -14.05 24.65
CA GLU A 373 0.95 -12.86 24.23
C GLU A 373 -0.23 -13.20 23.30
N ARG A 374 -0.04 -14.15 22.38
CA ARG A 374 -1.13 -14.66 21.54
C ARG A 374 -2.20 -15.32 22.40
N GLU A 375 -1.82 -16.17 23.36
CA GLU A 375 -2.78 -16.78 24.30
C GLU A 375 -3.54 -15.74 25.13
N VAL A 376 -2.87 -14.72 25.65
CA VAL A 376 -3.52 -13.61 26.37
C VAL A 376 -4.50 -12.90 25.44
N SER A 377 -4.12 -12.62 24.19
CA SER A 377 -5.02 -11.97 23.23
C SER A 377 -6.25 -12.82 22.90
N VAL A 378 -6.08 -14.14 22.73
CA VAL A 378 -7.17 -15.08 22.49
C VAL A 378 -8.09 -15.15 23.70
N LYS A 379 -7.55 -15.30 24.92
CA LYS A 379 -8.34 -15.28 26.17
C LYS A 379 -9.06 -13.95 26.36
N THR A 380 -8.43 -12.83 26.00
CA THR A 380 -9.07 -11.50 26.07
C THR A 380 -10.22 -11.39 25.07
N ASN A 381 -10.04 -11.87 23.84
CA ASN A 381 -11.09 -11.89 22.82
C ASN A 381 -12.23 -12.84 23.19
N GLN A 382 -11.92 -14.03 23.71
CA GLN A 382 -12.93 -14.95 24.27
C GLN A 382 -13.72 -14.27 25.39
N THR A 383 -13.03 -13.58 26.31
CA THR A 383 -13.71 -12.82 27.39
C THR A 383 -14.62 -11.72 26.83
N ARG A 384 -14.24 -11.08 25.71
CA ARG A 384 -15.08 -10.10 25.00
C ARG A 384 -16.25 -10.74 24.26
N GLU A 385 -16.12 -11.96 23.75
CA GLU A 385 -17.23 -12.70 23.14
C GLU A 385 -18.27 -13.13 24.19
N PHE A 386 -17.84 -13.41 25.42
CA PHE A 386 -18.75 -13.64 26.57
C PHE A 386 -19.44 -12.36 27.08
N ASP A 387 -19.02 -11.18 26.63
CA ASP A 387 -19.54 -9.86 27.04
C ASP A 387 -20.95 -9.56 26.46
N GLY A 388 -21.48 -10.42 25.59
CA GLY A 388 -22.90 -10.41 25.20
C GLY A 388 -23.85 -10.78 26.34
N THR A 389 -23.32 -11.37 27.42
CA THR A 389 -23.98 -11.53 28.71
C THR A 389 -23.26 -10.60 29.70
N GLU A 390 -23.90 -9.50 30.12
CA GLU A 390 -23.38 -8.62 31.19
C GLU A 390 -23.19 -9.44 32.48
N VAL A 391 -22.03 -10.08 32.63
CA VAL A 391 -21.64 -10.74 33.86
C VAL A 391 -21.15 -9.66 34.81
N LEU A 392 -22.08 -9.06 35.55
CA LEU A 392 -21.81 -8.12 36.65
C LEU A 392 -20.80 -8.76 37.61
N LYS A 393 -19.60 -8.18 37.74
CA LYS A 393 -18.54 -8.66 38.64
C LYS A 393 -18.29 -7.68 39.79
N GLY A 394 -17.86 -8.22 40.93
CA GLY A 394 -17.41 -7.43 42.08
C GLY A 394 -18.49 -6.52 42.68
N ASP A 395 -18.24 -5.21 42.66
CA ASP A 395 -19.08 -4.22 43.34
C ASP A 395 -20.39 -3.93 42.61
N GLU A 396 -20.44 -4.11 41.29
CA GLU A 396 -21.67 -3.95 40.51
C GLU A 396 -22.67 -5.07 40.82
N PHE A 397 -22.17 -6.30 41.00
CA PHE A 397 -23.00 -7.43 41.45
C PHE A 397 -23.57 -7.20 42.85
N LYS A 398 -22.76 -6.68 43.78
CA LYS A 398 -23.23 -6.33 45.13
C LYS A 398 -24.33 -5.27 45.10
N ARG A 399 -24.16 -4.22 44.28
CA ARG A 399 -25.19 -3.19 44.08
C ARG A 399 -26.47 -3.77 43.48
N TYR A 400 -26.33 -4.65 42.50
CA TYR A 400 -27.47 -5.34 41.87
C TYR A 400 -28.23 -6.23 42.87
N VAL A 401 -27.53 -7.03 43.68
CA VAL A 401 -28.13 -7.87 44.72
C VAL A 401 -28.84 -7.02 45.78
N SER A 402 -28.24 -5.89 46.20
CA SER A 402 -28.88 -4.95 47.14
C SER A 402 -30.17 -4.36 46.55
N LYS A 403 -30.15 -3.97 45.26
CA LYS A 403 -31.34 -3.49 44.52
C LYS A 403 -32.42 -4.57 44.38
N LEU A 404 -32.03 -5.84 44.21
CA LEU A 404 -32.97 -6.97 44.19
C LEU A 404 -33.62 -7.20 45.55
N ARG A 405 -32.84 -7.15 46.65
CA ARG A 405 -33.39 -7.28 48.00
C ARG A 405 -34.38 -6.16 48.31
N SER A 406 -34.03 -4.91 47.99
CA SER A 406 -34.95 -3.78 48.20
C SER A 406 -36.24 -3.93 47.39
N LYS A 407 -36.14 -4.34 46.11
CA LYS A 407 -37.31 -4.66 45.28
C LYS A 407 -38.15 -5.79 45.84
N SER A 408 -37.54 -6.87 46.35
CA SER A 408 -38.25 -7.98 46.99
C SER A 408 -39.02 -7.53 48.24
N THR A 409 -38.40 -6.69 49.07
CA THR A 409 -39.07 -6.11 50.25
C THR A 409 -40.25 -5.22 49.83
N ILE A 410 -40.09 -4.39 48.80
CA ILE A 410 -41.18 -3.55 48.27
C ILE A 410 -42.31 -4.42 47.73
N PHE A 411 -41.99 -5.47 46.97
CA PHE A 411 -42.98 -6.41 46.45
C PHE A 411 -43.79 -7.06 47.58
N LYS A 412 -43.13 -7.57 48.63
CA LYS A 412 -43.81 -8.16 49.79
C LYS A 412 -44.75 -7.16 50.48
N LYS A 413 -44.29 -5.92 50.69
CA LYS A 413 -45.13 -4.85 51.27
C LYS A 413 -46.35 -4.55 50.41
N LYS A 414 -46.17 -4.40 49.09
CA LYS A 414 -47.29 -4.15 48.15
C LYS A 414 -48.25 -5.32 48.09
N HIS A 415 -47.74 -6.55 48.14
CA HIS A 415 -48.57 -7.75 48.20
C HIS A 415 -49.41 -7.81 49.48
N GLN A 416 -48.83 -7.44 50.62
CA GLN A 416 -49.56 -7.34 51.88
C GLN A 416 -50.66 -6.28 51.83
N ILE A 417 -50.37 -5.08 51.32
CA ILE A 417 -51.38 -4.01 51.14
C ILE A 417 -52.53 -4.49 50.25
N ILE A 418 -52.23 -5.24 49.17
CA ILE A 418 -53.27 -5.82 48.32
C ILE A 418 -54.11 -6.86 49.09
N ALA A 419 -53.51 -7.65 49.97
CA ALA A 419 -54.23 -8.61 50.80
C ALA A 419 -55.14 -7.89 51.82
N GLU A 420 -54.65 -6.81 52.43
CA GLU A 420 -55.43 -5.95 53.35
C GLU A 420 -56.63 -5.32 52.64
N PHE A 421 -56.44 -4.71 51.47
CA PHE A 421 -57.55 -4.16 50.68
C PHE A 421 -58.57 -5.22 50.26
N LYS A 422 -58.14 -6.45 49.95
CA LYS A 422 -59.08 -7.55 49.65
C LYS A 422 -59.90 -7.95 50.88
N ALA A 423 -59.28 -7.96 52.05
CA ALA A 423 -59.98 -8.25 53.31
C ALA A 423 -60.98 -7.14 53.65
N GLU A 424 -60.58 -5.87 53.54
CA GLU A 424 -61.45 -4.72 53.74
C GLU A 424 -62.62 -4.72 52.75
N PHE A 425 -62.34 -4.98 51.46
CA PHE A 425 -63.40 -5.11 50.46
C PHE A 425 -64.39 -6.22 50.81
N GLY A 426 -63.91 -7.37 51.28
CA GLY A 426 -64.78 -8.46 51.74
C GLY A 426 -65.63 -8.08 52.96
N LEU A 427 -65.08 -7.30 53.90
CA LEU A 427 -65.84 -6.75 55.03
C LEU A 427 -66.90 -5.76 54.56
N LEU A 428 -66.54 -4.83 53.67
CA LEU A 428 -67.46 -3.84 53.11
C LEU A 428 -68.61 -4.51 52.37
N GLN A 429 -68.32 -5.52 51.54
CA GLN A 429 -69.32 -6.28 50.81
C GLN A 429 -70.30 -6.99 51.78
N ARG A 430 -69.79 -7.58 52.87
CA ARG A 430 -70.65 -8.19 53.91
C ARG A 430 -71.51 -7.16 54.64
N THR A 431 -70.95 -5.98 54.94
CA THR A 431 -71.71 -4.90 55.58
C THR A 431 -72.78 -4.34 54.65
N GLU A 432 -72.49 -4.21 53.35
CA GLU A 432 -73.45 -3.79 52.34
C GLU A 432 -74.61 -4.78 52.26
N GLU A 433 -74.32 -6.08 52.21
CA GLU A 433 -75.33 -7.14 52.18
C GLU A 433 -76.21 -7.12 53.44
N LEU A 434 -75.61 -6.94 54.63
CA LEU A 434 -76.36 -6.85 55.88
C LEU A 434 -77.24 -5.59 55.96
N LEU A 435 -76.78 -4.47 55.41
CA LEU A 435 -77.56 -3.24 55.30
C LEU A 435 -78.71 -3.38 54.29
N LYS A 436 -78.47 -4.01 53.13
CA LYS A 436 -79.53 -4.34 52.16
C LYS A 436 -80.61 -5.21 52.77
N GLN A 437 -80.23 -6.29 53.48
CA GLN A 437 -81.18 -7.15 54.19
C GLN A 437 -81.99 -6.39 55.24
N ARG A 438 -81.34 -5.48 56.00
CA ARG A 438 -82.07 -4.63 56.97
C ARG A 438 -83.01 -3.65 56.28
N HIS A 439 -82.58 -3.04 55.18
CA HIS A 439 -83.39 -2.12 54.40
C HIS A 439 -84.63 -2.82 53.83
N GLU A 440 -84.47 -3.99 53.22
CA GLU A 440 -85.59 -4.82 52.73
C GLU A 440 -86.57 -5.17 53.87
N ASN A 441 -86.06 -5.52 55.06
CA ASN A 441 -86.92 -5.82 56.21
C ASN A 441 -87.70 -4.59 56.69
N ILE A 442 -87.06 -3.41 56.74
CA ILE A 442 -87.75 -2.14 57.07
C ILE A 442 -88.78 -1.81 55.99
N GLN A 443 -88.45 -1.97 54.72
CA GLN A 443 -89.35 -1.72 53.61
C GLN A 443 -90.59 -2.63 53.67
N HIS A 444 -90.40 -3.91 53.99
CA HIS A 444 -91.51 -4.84 54.23
C HIS A 444 -92.37 -4.43 55.44
N GLN A 445 -91.74 -3.98 56.54
CA GLN A 445 -92.48 -3.46 57.70
C GLN A 445 -93.30 -2.21 57.36
N LEU A 446 -92.75 -1.29 56.55
CA LEU A 446 -93.44 -0.10 56.07
C LEU A 446 -94.63 -0.46 55.17
N GLN A 447 -94.45 -1.37 54.21
CA GLN A 447 -95.54 -1.88 53.38
C GLN A 447 -96.67 -2.51 54.22
N THR A 448 -96.31 -3.31 55.22
CA THR A 448 -97.31 -3.93 56.13
C THR A 448 -98.06 -2.86 56.95
N LEU A 449 -97.38 -1.79 57.37
CA LEU A 449 -98.02 -0.68 58.09
C LEU A 449 -98.92 0.16 57.18
N GLU A 450 -98.52 0.35 55.92
CA GLU A 450 -99.31 1.03 54.89
C GLU A 450 -100.60 0.30 54.55
N GLU A 451 -100.51 -1.02 54.37
CA GLU A 451 -101.67 -1.89 54.17
C GLU A 451 -102.63 -1.80 55.37
N LYS A 452 -102.11 -1.86 56.60
CA LYS A 452 -102.94 -1.72 57.83
C LYS A 452 -103.61 -0.36 57.96
N LYS A 453 -103.01 0.70 57.42
CA LYS A 453 -103.58 2.06 57.43
C LYS A 453 -104.42 2.37 56.19
N GLY A 454 -104.57 1.44 55.25
CA GLY A 454 -105.37 1.60 54.03
C GLY A 454 -104.75 2.54 52.99
N ILE A 455 -103.43 2.80 53.07
CA ILE A 455 -102.70 3.71 52.18
C ILE A 455 -101.52 2.93 51.59
N SER A 456 -101.78 1.90 50.77
CA SER A 456 -100.70 1.13 50.13
C SER A 456 -100.04 1.95 49.02
N GLY A 457 -98.70 2.02 49.01
CA GLY A 457 -97.92 2.62 47.92
C GLY A 457 -97.41 4.03 48.19
N TYR A 458 -97.70 4.59 49.38
CA TYR A 458 -97.22 5.92 49.77
C TYR A 458 -95.69 5.97 49.88
N SER A 459 -95.06 4.98 50.52
CA SER A 459 -93.59 4.89 50.69
C SER A 459 -92.89 4.75 49.35
N TYR A 460 -93.45 3.99 48.39
CA TYR A 460 -92.86 3.86 47.07
C TYR A 460 -92.92 5.19 46.30
N THR A 461 -94.05 5.91 46.37
CA THR A 461 -94.17 7.22 45.74
C THR A 461 -93.29 8.28 46.41
N GLN A 462 -93.09 8.22 47.73
CA GLN A 462 -92.20 9.13 48.45
C GLN A 462 -90.72 8.82 48.18
N GLU A 463 -90.34 7.53 48.16
CA GLU A 463 -88.97 7.11 47.82
C GLU A 463 -88.61 7.49 46.39
N GLU A 464 -89.52 7.33 45.42
CA GLU A 464 -89.29 7.79 44.05
C GLU A 464 -89.20 9.32 43.96
N LEU A 465 -90.00 10.06 44.74
CA LEU A 465 -89.90 11.52 44.84
C LEU A 465 -88.56 11.97 45.47
N GLU A 466 -88.09 11.29 46.52
CA GLU A 466 -86.79 11.55 47.14
C GLU A 466 -85.65 11.21 46.20
N ARG A 467 -85.73 10.10 45.45
CA ARG A 467 -84.76 9.72 44.41
C ARG A 467 -84.72 10.74 43.28
N VAL A 468 -85.87 11.19 42.78
CA VAL A 468 -85.96 12.23 41.75
C VAL A 468 -85.46 13.57 42.30
N SER A 469 -85.70 13.88 43.58
CA SER A 469 -85.18 15.08 44.23
C SER A 469 -83.65 15.03 44.40
N ALA A 470 -83.08 13.87 44.75
CA ALA A 470 -81.64 13.67 44.87
C ALA A 470 -80.95 13.78 43.50
N LEU A 471 -81.49 13.12 42.48
CA LEU A 471 -81.02 13.24 41.10
C LEU A 471 -81.14 14.68 40.59
N LYS A 472 -82.23 15.38 40.92
CA LYS A 472 -82.37 16.81 40.58
C LYS A 472 -81.33 17.65 41.30
N SER A 473 -81.06 17.40 42.58
CA SER A 473 -80.02 18.11 43.33
C SER A 473 -78.63 17.89 42.74
N GLU A 474 -78.30 16.66 42.32
CA GLU A 474 -77.02 16.35 41.68
C GLU A 474 -76.91 17.03 40.30
N VAL A 475 -77.99 17.05 39.53
CA VAL A 475 -78.06 17.79 38.25
C VAL A 475 -77.96 19.30 38.48
N ASP A 476 -78.58 19.84 39.51
CA ASP A 476 -78.50 21.27 39.85
C ASP A 476 -77.10 21.62 40.39
N GLU A 477 -76.41 20.72 41.09
CA GLU A 477 -75.01 20.88 41.50
C GLU A 477 -74.06 20.85 40.30
N VAL A 478 -74.27 19.95 39.34
CA VAL A 478 -73.52 19.93 38.08
C VAL A 478 -73.79 21.21 37.29
N LYS A 479 -75.04 21.67 37.19
CA LYS A 479 -75.36 22.96 36.56
C LYS A 479 -74.72 24.13 37.29
N GLY A 480 -74.66 24.09 38.63
CA GLY A 480 -73.96 25.06 39.46
C GLY A 480 -72.47 25.11 39.14
N ARG A 481 -71.79 23.95 39.11
CA ARG A 481 -70.38 23.85 38.68
C ARG A 481 -70.19 24.35 37.26
N THR A 482 -71.11 24.06 36.35
CA THR A 482 -71.02 24.54 34.96
C THR A 482 -71.23 26.05 34.86
N LEU A 483 -72.10 26.63 35.69
CA LEU A 483 -72.29 28.08 35.80
C LEU A 483 -71.09 28.76 36.45
N ASP A 484 -70.48 28.16 37.46
CA ASP A 484 -69.24 28.62 38.08
C ASP A 484 -68.08 28.56 37.09
N ASP A 485 -67.93 27.47 36.34
CA ASP A 485 -66.93 27.33 35.26
C ASP A 485 -67.16 28.38 34.15
N MET A 486 -68.42 28.67 33.79
CA MET A 486 -68.74 29.75 32.84
C MET A 486 -68.45 31.14 33.43
N SER A 487 -68.70 31.35 34.72
CA SER A 487 -68.41 32.61 35.43
C SER A 487 -66.90 32.82 35.62
N GLU A 488 -66.16 31.74 35.85
CA GLU A 488 -64.70 31.72 35.90
C GLU A 488 -64.12 31.95 34.50
N MET A 489 -64.71 31.38 33.45
CA MET A 489 -64.39 31.73 32.07
C MET A 489 -64.65 33.21 31.80
N VAL A 490 -65.83 33.76 32.14
CA VAL A 490 -66.09 35.20 31.94
C VAL A 490 -65.12 36.06 32.74
N SER A 491 -64.77 35.66 33.96
CA SER A 491 -63.78 36.36 34.80
C SER A 491 -62.37 36.29 34.19
N THR A 492 -61.96 35.14 33.66
CA THR A 492 -60.69 34.97 32.95
C THR A 492 -60.69 35.73 31.62
N TRP A 493 -61.81 35.79 30.90
CA TRP A 493 -61.96 36.63 29.70
C TRP A 493 -61.89 38.12 30.04
N ILE A 494 -62.50 38.56 31.14
CA ILE A 494 -62.37 39.94 31.64
C ILE A 494 -60.92 40.22 32.06
N LEU A 495 -60.25 39.28 32.73
CA LEU A 495 -58.82 39.37 33.07
C LEU A 495 -57.95 39.40 31.81
N PHE A 496 -58.30 38.64 30.78
CA PHE A 496 -57.60 38.61 29.49
C PHE A 496 -57.81 39.92 28.74
N LEU A 497 -59.02 40.49 28.76
CA LEU A 497 -59.33 41.82 28.22
C LEU A 497 -58.60 42.91 29.00
N CYS A 498 -58.56 42.85 30.33
CA CYS A 498 -57.81 43.78 31.17
C CYS A 498 -56.30 43.68 30.95
N MET A 499 -55.75 42.47 30.84
CA MET A 499 -54.33 42.24 30.54
C MET A 499 -53.99 42.63 29.10
N SER A 500 -54.91 42.47 28.16
CA SER A 500 -54.76 42.94 26.78
C SER A 500 -54.84 44.46 26.70
N LEU A 501 -55.75 45.11 27.45
CA LEU A 501 -55.84 46.57 27.60
C LEU A 501 -54.60 47.14 28.30
N VAL A 502 -54.08 46.46 29.33
CA VAL A 502 -52.81 46.85 29.99
C VAL A 502 -51.62 46.62 29.07
N SER A 503 -51.60 45.54 28.27
CA SER A 503 -50.57 45.34 27.25
C SER A 503 -50.67 46.38 26.13
N PHE A 504 -51.86 46.74 25.68
CA PHE A 504 -52.08 47.82 24.71
C PHE A 504 -51.68 49.18 25.29
N HIS A 505 -51.97 49.44 26.57
CA HIS A 505 -51.57 50.67 27.26
C HIS A 505 -50.07 50.72 27.56
N ILE A 506 -49.40 49.57 27.79
CA ILE A 506 -47.93 49.46 27.91
C ILE A 506 -47.26 49.59 26.53
N GLN A 507 -47.89 49.09 25.47
CA GLN A 507 -47.41 49.23 24.09
C GLN A 507 -47.60 50.65 23.57
N ASP A 508 -48.71 51.31 23.92
CA ASP A 508 -48.93 52.75 23.72
C ASP A 508 -48.01 53.59 24.61
N CYS A 509 -47.74 53.22 25.87
CA CYS A 509 -46.74 53.92 26.70
C CYS A 509 -45.30 53.71 26.21
N CYS A 510 -44.95 52.58 25.59
CA CYS A 510 -43.66 52.36 24.94
C CYS A 510 -43.53 53.08 23.59
N SER A 511 -44.60 53.15 22.79
CA SER A 511 -44.63 53.96 21.56
C SER A 511 -44.65 55.47 21.84
N THR A 512 -45.31 55.91 22.92
CA THR A 512 -45.44 57.34 23.28
C THR A 512 -44.26 57.85 24.11
N ARG A 513 -43.46 56.98 24.76
CA ARG A 513 -42.15 57.35 25.34
C ARG A 513 -40.95 57.17 24.40
N MET A 514 -41.13 56.61 23.20
CA MET A 514 -40.07 56.55 22.19
C MET A 514 -39.96 57.81 21.30
N LEU A 515 -40.84 58.81 21.50
CA LEU A 515 -40.76 60.10 20.78
C LEU A 515 -40.14 61.24 21.58
N ASP A 516 -39.85 61.07 22.87
CA ASP A 516 -39.22 62.10 23.72
C ASP A 516 -38.00 61.54 24.47
N THR A 517 -36.89 61.33 23.75
CA THR A 517 -35.51 61.62 24.19
C THR A 517 -34.51 61.14 23.13
N ALA A 518 -34.37 61.93 22.07
CA ALA A 518 -33.18 61.91 21.25
C ALA A 518 -32.04 62.62 22.00
N SER A 519 -31.20 61.88 22.73
CA SER A 519 -29.76 62.17 22.90
C SER A 519 -29.07 61.10 23.76
N SER A 520 -28.16 60.34 23.13
CA SER A 520 -27.05 59.56 23.72
C SER A 520 -27.38 58.36 24.64
N GLY A 521 -27.41 57.14 24.09
CA GLY A 521 -27.44 55.91 24.92
C GLY A 521 -27.72 54.55 24.24
N VAL A 522 -27.23 54.30 23.00
CA VAL A 522 -27.62 53.13 22.17
C VAL A 522 -27.17 51.74 22.70
N LYS A 523 -26.47 51.64 23.85
CA LYS A 523 -26.07 50.34 24.44
C LYS A 523 -26.96 49.85 25.60
N MET A 524 -27.65 50.73 26.33
CA MET A 524 -28.58 50.30 27.40
C MET A 524 -29.95 49.88 26.85
N LEU A 525 -30.38 50.47 25.73
CA LEU A 525 -31.69 50.20 25.13
C LEU A 525 -31.82 48.76 24.59
N LYS A 526 -30.74 48.19 24.04
CA LYS A 526 -30.75 46.79 23.54
C LYS A 526 -30.83 45.76 24.68
N SER A 527 -30.17 46.02 25.81
CA SER A 527 -30.31 45.16 27.00
C SER A 527 -31.70 45.25 27.60
N PHE A 528 -32.30 46.44 27.63
CA PHE A 528 -33.65 46.61 28.18
C PHE A 528 -34.71 45.95 27.30
N ILE A 529 -34.60 46.05 25.97
CA ILE A 529 -35.49 45.36 25.02
C ILE A 529 -35.32 43.85 25.09
N ALA A 530 -34.09 43.34 25.24
CA ALA A 530 -33.84 41.92 25.44
C ALA A 530 -34.41 41.42 26.78
N TYR A 531 -34.30 42.19 27.86
CA TYR A 531 -34.85 41.85 29.17
C TYR A 531 -36.38 41.88 29.18
N CYS A 532 -37.01 42.85 28.52
CA CYS A 532 -38.46 42.90 28.37
C CYS A 532 -38.97 41.74 27.48
N CYS A 533 -38.27 41.40 26.38
CA CYS A 533 -38.65 40.25 25.56
C CYS A 533 -38.49 38.92 26.29
N THR A 534 -37.40 38.71 27.05
CA THR A 534 -37.24 37.49 27.84
C THR A 534 -38.24 37.42 28.98
N MET A 535 -38.59 38.56 29.61
CA MET A 535 -39.62 38.61 30.65
C MET A 535 -41.03 38.31 30.08
N ILE A 536 -41.36 38.83 28.90
CA ILE A 536 -42.63 38.52 28.21
C ILE A 536 -42.67 37.04 27.79
N ILE A 537 -41.58 36.49 27.25
CA ILE A 537 -41.50 35.07 26.87
C ILE A 537 -41.56 34.16 28.10
N THR A 538 -40.92 34.53 29.22
CA THR A 538 -41.02 33.75 30.47
C THR A 538 -42.41 33.84 31.09
N ILE A 539 -43.07 35.01 31.06
CA ILE A 539 -44.46 35.14 31.50
C ILE A 539 -45.40 34.31 30.62
N GLN A 540 -45.19 34.28 29.29
CA GLN A 540 -45.95 33.41 28.38
C GLN A 540 -45.66 31.91 28.61
N PHE A 541 -44.42 31.52 28.88
CA PHE A 541 -44.08 30.13 29.20
C PHE A 541 -44.61 29.68 30.57
N TYR A 542 -44.64 30.57 31.55
CA TYR A 542 -45.17 30.28 32.89
C TYR A 542 -46.70 30.18 32.87
N THR A 543 -47.38 31.04 32.11
CA THR A 543 -48.84 30.94 31.90
C THR A 543 -49.20 29.66 31.14
N ILE A 544 -48.45 29.26 30.11
CA ILE A 544 -48.67 27.97 29.42
C ILE A 544 -48.38 26.77 30.33
N SER A 545 -47.36 26.85 31.20
CA SER A 545 -47.00 25.74 32.11
C SER A 545 -47.96 25.56 33.28
N ILE A 546 -48.65 26.62 33.72
CA ILE A 546 -49.65 26.56 34.80
C ILE A 546 -51.00 26.05 34.29
N LEU A 547 -51.33 26.21 33.00
CA LEU A 547 -52.65 25.89 32.45
C LEU A 547 -52.87 24.44 31.98
N GLN A 548 -51.86 23.55 31.91
CA GLN A 548 -52.08 22.12 31.54
C GLN A 548 -51.08 21.12 32.18
N PRO A 549 -51.36 20.57 33.38
CA PRO A 549 -50.51 19.53 33.99
C PRO A 549 -50.67 18.13 33.37
N HIS A 550 -51.72 17.87 32.59
CA HIS A 550 -52.05 16.51 32.11
C HIS A 550 -51.43 16.09 30.75
N LEU A 551 -50.55 16.90 30.15
CA LEU A 551 -49.89 16.55 28.87
C LEU A 551 -48.40 16.18 28.98
N GLN A 552 -47.89 15.84 30.17
CA GLN A 552 -46.48 15.46 30.36
C GLN A 552 -46.11 14.04 29.87
N LEU A 553 -47.07 13.19 29.51
CA LEU A 553 -46.78 11.83 29.00
C LEU A 553 -46.76 11.70 27.46
N SER A 554 -47.21 12.72 26.70
CA SER A 554 -47.21 12.69 25.23
C SER A 554 -45.99 13.40 24.60
N ILE A 555 -45.33 14.31 25.32
CA ILE A 555 -44.27 15.16 24.74
C ILE A 555 -42.86 14.52 24.84
N CYS A 556 -42.70 13.43 25.60
CA CYS A 556 -41.44 12.66 25.59
C CYS A 556 -41.25 11.83 24.29
N SER A 557 -42.32 11.57 23.52
CA SER A 557 -42.23 10.90 22.22
C SER A 557 -41.98 11.87 21.06
N ALA A 558 -42.36 13.15 21.20
CA ALA A 558 -42.13 14.18 20.19
C ALA A 558 -40.71 14.78 20.23
N LYS A 559 -40.01 14.71 21.37
CA LYS A 559 -38.59 15.10 21.48
C LYS A 559 -37.62 14.20 20.69
N LYS A 560 -38.05 12.99 20.30
CA LYS A 560 -37.29 12.07 19.43
C LYS A 560 -37.59 12.24 17.94
N PHE A 561 -38.59 13.04 17.56
CA PHE A 561 -39.00 13.24 16.17
C PHE A 561 -38.58 14.60 15.59
N ILE A 562 -38.09 15.54 16.41
CA ILE A 562 -37.63 16.87 15.97
C ILE A 562 -36.09 16.97 15.87
N VAL A 563 -35.34 16.08 16.54
CA VAL A 563 -33.86 16.03 16.41
C VAL A 563 -33.41 15.26 15.16
N SER A 564 -34.32 14.53 14.49
CA SER A 564 -34.09 13.86 13.21
C SER A 564 -34.42 14.71 11.98
N PHE A 565 -34.83 15.97 12.15
CA PHE A 565 -35.17 16.88 11.02
C PHE A 565 -34.23 18.08 10.83
N PHE A 566 -33.18 18.23 11.66
CA PHE A 566 -32.18 19.29 11.49
C PHE A 566 -30.76 18.81 11.84
N GLN A 567 -30.18 17.96 10.99
CA GLN A 567 -28.72 17.91 10.77
C GLN A 567 -28.31 17.02 9.59
N ILE A 568 -28.21 17.59 8.37
CA ILE A 568 -27.05 17.41 7.47
C ILE A 568 -26.88 18.74 6.67
N PRO A 569 -25.72 19.06 6.06
CA PRO A 569 -24.84 20.13 6.55
C PRO A 569 -24.46 21.16 5.46
N TYR A 570 -23.94 22.32 5.86
CA TYR A 570 -23.01 23.12 5.03
C TYR A 570 -22.11 23.81 6.06
N VAL A 571 -20.82 23.48 6.26
CA VAL A 571 -19.67 23.42 5.33
C VAL A 571 -19.65 24.58 4.35
N CYS A 572 -18.84 25.59 4.67
CA CYS A 572 -18.02 26.28 3.69
C CYS A 572 -16.66 26.57 4.34
N GLY A 573 -15.59 25.98 3.79
CA GLY A 573 -14.23 26.05 4.32
C GLY A 573 -13.26 25.03 3.71
N SER A 574 -13.16 25.05 2.37
CA SER A 574 -12.00 24.73 1.52
C SER A 574 -10.99 23.64 1.92
N ILE A 575 -10.95 22.54 1.16
CA ILE A 575 -9.95 22.17 0.12
C ILE A 575 -10.61 21.19 -0.84
#